data_AF-A0A1H1LCB7-F1
#
_entry.id   AF-A0A1H1LCB7-F1
#
_cell.length_a   1.000
_cell.length_b   1.000
_cell.length_c   1.000
_cell.angle_alpha   90.00
_cell.angle_beta   90.00
_cell.angle_gamma   90.00
#
_symmetry.space_group_name_H-M   'P 1'
#
loop_
_entity.id
_entity.type
_entity.pdbx_description
1 polymer ?
#
loop_
_entity_poly.entity_id
_entity_poly.type
_entity_poly.pdbx_seq_one_letter_code
_entity_poly.pdbx_strand_id
1 'polypeptide(L)'
;MTMLPTLRSLTTNRELALQLLTPEEALPAGALDAPIAWVHSSDLADPTPFLSPGQVLLTTGTQFGGQDDDELIGAYVERLSAAGISGLGFGTEVVRAGTPDALVEACRLAGLPAFEVPYRTPFIAVARAAADMAAEERFARRSWTLAAHRAIALAALRPDGLSASLHELSLQLDRWVALFDANGGLDRVFPAEAAAAASAAEDEATRLLRRGNRASSSLAAGGETVSLQTLGRRDRLRGVLAIGGSSELDAAGNEVVTAVIALAGLSLEQGHTLDRAQSSLRSAVLAAWRRGDVELAQSVSREMWGELPESPVCIALLDAPAEKLHSVTEYLEARVAEQPGALFFAADPSAGEDRIALVLGQKSLPLLDAVAANFAVHIGVSEPRGASELAGGLTQAEQALARAQDGGPGVSAFSELAQEGVLAYLSTTDAREIGRATLQPLRAHDEAAGSELLHTLRVWLEQNGQFDASAGLLGVHRHTVRARIGLAERLLGRDLSTFRGRAEIWAALLVAGDEPPA
;
A
#
# COMPACT_ATOMS: atom_id res chain seq x y z
N MET A 1 2.36 29.79 7.70
CA MET A 1 3.06 30.76 6.82
C MET A 1 4.22 31.33 7.63
N THR A 2 5.44 31.33 7.09
CA THR A 2 6.60 31.95 7.74
C THR A 2 6.48 33.47 7.61
N MET A 3 6.38 34.19 8.72
CA MET A 3 6.21 35.65 8.71
C MET A 3 7.58 36.31 8.93
N LEU A 4 8.35 36.45 7.85
CA LEU A 4 9.49 37.38 7.81
C LEU A 4 9.00 38.79 8.21
N PRO A 5 9.86 39.63 8.82
CA PRO A 5 9.46 40.98 9.23
C PRO A 5 8.92 41.76 8.04
N THR A 6 7.89 42.57 8.27
CA THR A 6 7.24 43.36 7.22
C THR A 6 7.43 44.84 7.50
N LEU A 7 7.14 45.69 6.51
CA LEU A 7 7.18 47.14 6.74
C LEU A 7 6.16 47.56 7.79
N ARG A 8 4.97 46.93 7.81
CA ARG A 8 3.97 47.13 8.86
C ARG A 8 4.53 46.77 10.24
N SER A 9 5.29 45.68 10.38
CA SER A 9 5.84 45.29 11.68
C SER A 9 6.97 46.23 12.14
N LEU A 10 7.76 46.79 11.22
CA LEU A 10 8.77 47.81 11.53
C LEU A 10 8.14 49.17 11.89
N THR A 11 7.17 49.67 11.12
CA THR A 11 6.54 50.97 11.37
C THR A 11 5.65 50.97 12.63
N THR A 12 5.10 49.81 13.00
CA THR A 12 4.37 49.64 14.26
C THR A 12 5.29 49.63 15.49
N ASN A 13 6.61 49.40 15.32
CA ASN A 13 7.56 49.45 16.43
C ASN A 13 7.77 50.89 16.93
N ARG A 14 7.11 51.21 18.05
CA ARG A 14 7.14 52.53 18.70
C ARG A 14 8.53 52.99 19.14
N GLU A 15 9.49 52.09 19.35
CA GLU A 15 10.86 52.44 19.73
C GLU A 15 11.64 53.06 18.56
N LEU A 16 11.37 52.60 17.33
CA LEU A 16 11.96 53.18 16.12
C LEU A 16 11.30 54.52 15.75
N ALA A 17 10.04 54.69 16.15
CA ALA A 17 9.22 55.88 15.91
C ALA A 17 9.20 56.32 14.42
N LEU A 18 9.12 55.34 13.52
CA LEU A 18 9.00 55.56 12.08
C LEU A 18 7.61 56.10 11.74
N GLN A 19 7.53 56.96 10.73
CA GLN A 19 6.26 57.49 10.24
C GLN A 19 6.06 57.09 8.78
N LEU A 20 4.98 56.38 8.47
CA LEU A 20 4.62 56.09 7.07
C LEU A 20 4.27 57.40 6.35
N LEU A 21 4.88 57.64 5.19
CA LEU A 21 4.70 58.86 4.39
C LEU A 21 3.76 58.65 3.20
N THR A 22 3.79 57.46 2.60
CA THR A 22 2.83 57.03 1.56
C THR A 22 1.57 56.43 2.21
N PRO A 23 0.37 57.01 2.03
CA PRO A 23 -0.87 56.44 2.59
C PRO A 23 -1.10 54.99 2.14
N GLU A 24 -1.60 54.14 3.03
CA GLU A 24 -1.80 52.71 2.73
C GLU A 24 -2.80 52.50 1.60
N GLU A 25 -3.81 53.35 1.49
CA GLU A 25 -4.83 53.34 0.44
C GLU A 25 -4.28 53.70 -0.95
N ALA A 26 -3.09 54.30 -1.01
CA ALA A 26 -2.39 54.65 -2.25
C ALA A 26 -1.34 53.59 -2.66
N LEU A 27 -1.13 52.55 -1.85
CA LEU A 27 -0.18 51.47 -2.12
C LEU A 27 -0.88 50.22 -2.69
N PRO A 28 -0.14 49.35 -3.41
CA PRO A 28 -0.65 48.03 -3.80
C PRO A 28 -1.09 47.20 -2.58
N ALA A 29 -2.15 46.42 -2.73
CA ALA A 29 -2.66 45.57 -1.65
C ALA A 29 -1.58 44.62 -1.14
N GLY A 30 -1.30 44.67 0.17
CA GLY A 30 -0.27 43.87 0.83
C GLY A 30 1.17 44.41 0.71
N ALA A 31 1.40 45.60 0.13
CA ALA A 31 2.75 46.16 0.00
C ALA A 31 3.46 46.37 1.36
N LEU A 32 2.73 46.74 2.41
CA LEU A 32 3.28 46.87 3.77
C LEU A 32 3.50 45.52 4.47
N ASP A 33 2.86 44.45 3.98
CA ASP A 33 2.91 43.09 4.51
C ASP A 33 3.88 42.20 3.73
N ALA A 34 4.54 42.75 2.72
CA ALA A 34 5.59 42.08 1.97
C ALA A 34 6.77 41.72 2.90
N PRO A 35 7.36 40.51 2.77
CA PRO A 35 8.45 40.06 3.62
C PRO A 35 9.75 40.82 3.32
N ILE A 36 10.40 41.33 4.36
CA ILE A 36 11.70 41.99 4.31
C ILE A 36 12.79 40.96 4.60
N ALA A 37 13.70 40.77 3.65
CA ALA A 37 14.88 39.93 3.80
C ALA A 37 16.01 40.63 4.56
N TRP A 38 16.18 41.94 4.34
CA TRP A 38 17.23 42.77 4.94
C TRP A 38 16.91 44.26 4.84
N VAL A 39 17.50 45.09 5.71
CA VAL A 39 17.47 46.56 5.62
C VAL A 39 18.90 47.05 5.38
N HIS A 40 19.10 47.81 4.31
CA HIS A 40 20.40 48.36 3.92
C HIS A 40 20.37 49.89 3.93
N SER A 41 21.52 50.54 4.07
CA SER A 41 21.63 52.00 4.00
C SER A 41 22.64 52.42 2.94
N SER A 42 22.24 53.26 1.98
CA SER A 42 23.11 53.75 0.94
C SER A 42 22.61 55.07 0.34
N ASP A 43 23.53 56.01 0.17
CA ASP A 43 23.31 57.28 -0.54
C ASP A 43 24.10 57.33 -1.86
N LEU A 44 24.30 56.17 -2.51
CA LEU A 44 24.81 56.13 -3.88
C LEU A 44 23.73 56.67 -4.84
N ALA A 45 24.15 57.39 -5.88
CA ALA A 45 23.25 57.86 -6.95
C ALA A 45 22.55 56.69 -7.68
N ASP A 46 23.20 55.52 -7.75
CA ASP A 46 22.56 54.26 -8.06
C ASP A 46 23.03 53.16 -7.09
N PRO A 47 22.21 52.77 -6.10
CA PRO A 47 22.53 51.70 -5.16
C PRO A 47 22.12 50.33 -5.70
N THR A 48 21.34 50.24 -6.78
CA THR A 48 20.71 48.98 -7.24
C THR A 48 21.68 47.83 -7.54
N PRO A 49 22.93 48.04 -8.01
CA PRO A 49 23.89 46.95 -8.21
C PRO A 49 24.30 46.20 -6.93
N PHE A 50 24.00 46.75 -5.75
CA PHE A 50 24.34 46.19 -4.43
C PHE A 50 23.12 45.71 -3.64
N LEU A 51 21.92 45.86 -4.19
CA LEU A 51 20.67 45.48 -3.55
C LEU A 51 20.11 44.18 -4.13
N SER A 52 19.11 43.62 -3.46
CA SER A 52 18.36 42.45 -3.93
C SER A 52 16.86 42.64 -3.66
N PRO A 53 15.98 41.96 -4.43
CA PRO A 53 14.54 42.01 -4.18
C PRO A 53 14.19 41.63 -2.74
N GLY A 54 13.14 42.24 -2.18
CA GLY A 54 12.73 42.00 -0.80
C GLY A 54 13.55 42.77 0.26
N GLN A 55 14.40 43.71 -0.15
CA GLN A 55 15.15 44.57 0.78
C GLN A 55 14.46 45.92 0.98
N VAL A 56 14.75 46.58 2.10
CA VAL A 56 14.38 47.98 2.37
C VAL A 56 15.63 48.84 2.35
N LEU A 57 15.58 49.96 1.65
CA LEU A 57 16.69 50.91 1.58
C LEU A 57 16.47 52.08 2.54
N LEU A 58 17.50 52.50 3.25
CA LEU A 58 17.54 53.72 4.05
C LEU A 58 18.50 54.73 3.41
N THR A 59 18.06 55.98 3.26
CA THR A 59 18.85 57.05 2.64
C THR A 59 18.69 58.37 3.39
N THR A 60 19.75 59.17 3.45
CA THR A 60 19.71 60.56 3.95
C THR A 60 19.52 61.59 2.83
N GLY A 61 19.53 61.14 1.57
CA GLY A 61 19.29 61.96 0.39
C GLY A 61 20.49 62.76 -0.12
N THR A 62 21.73 62.49 0.32
CA THR A 62 22.91 63.24 -0.19
C THR A 62 23.07 63.17 -1.72
N GLN A 63 22.60 62.09 -2.35
CA GLN A 63 22.59 61.89 -3.80
C GLN A 63 21.63 62.82 -4.56
N PHE A 64 20.64 63.43 -3.90
CA PHE A 64 19.68 64.34 -4.51
C PHE A 64 20.18 65.80 -4.54
N GLY A 65 21.27 66.11 -3.81
CA GLY A 65 21.82 67.46 -3.73
C GLY A 65 20.98 68.42 -2.86
N GLY A 66 21.26 69.72 -2.99
CA GLY A 66 20.60 70.78 -2.24
C GLY A 66 19.45 71.48 -2.97
N GLN A 67 19.11 71.03 -4.17
CA GLN A 67 17.93 71.44 -4.92
C GLN A 67 17.21 70.16 -5.33
N ASP A 68 15.93 70.06 -4.97
CA ASP A 68 15.12 68.87 -5.21
C ASP A 68 14.81 68.76 -6.71
N ASP A 69 15.65 68.00 -7.42
CA ASP A 69 15.48 67.68 -8.83
C ASP A 69 14.49 66.51 -8.96
N ASP A 70 13.22 66.86 -9.21
CA ASP A 70 12.10 65.94 -9.39
C ASP A 70 12.38 64.84 -10.43
N GLU A 71 13.12 65.14 -11.50
CA GLU A 71 13.44 64.17 -12.57
C GLU A 71 14.46 63.14 -12.07
N LEU A 72 15.49 63.60 -11.35
CA LEU A 72 16.50 62.74 -10.74
C LEU A 72 15.89 61.85 -9.63
N ILE A 73 15.02 62.42 -8.80
CA ILE A 73 14.29 61.70 -7.74
C ILE A 73 13.34 60.65 -8.33
N GLY A 74 12.57 61.01 -9.35
CA GLY A 74 11.66 60.08 -10.04
C GLY A 74 12.41 58.88 -10.64
N ALA A 75 13.48 59.14 -11.39
CA ALA A 75 14.32 58.09 -11.97
C ALA A 75 15.00 57.20 -10.91
N TYR A 76 15.34 57.74 -9.74
CA TYR A 76 15.88 56.97 -8.62
C TYR A 76 14.86 55.99 -8.04
N VAL A 77 13.63 56.46 -7.77
CA VAL A 77 12.55 55.61 -7.25
C VAL A 77 12.14 54.53 -8.26
N GLU A 78 12.08 54.86 -9.56
CA GLU A 78 11.78 53.89 -10.61
C GLU A 78 12.81 52.74 -10.62
N ARG A 79 14.12 53.05 -10.50
CA ARG A 79 15.18 52.03 -10.39
C ARG A 79 15.00 51.13 -9.16
N LEU A 80 14.64 51.68 -8.00
CA LEU A 80 14.40 50.88 -6.79
C LEU A 80 13.18 49.97 -6.94
N SER A 81 12.08 50.48 -7.50
CA SER A 81 10.87 49.69 -7.75
C SER A 81 11.14 48.56 -8.75
N ALA A 82 11.85 48.84 -9.84
CA ALA A 82 12.26 47.85 -10.83
C ALA A 82 13.21 46.78 -10.27
N ALA A 83 14.04 47.14 -9.28
CA ALA A 83 14.91 46.21 -8.55
C ALA A 83 14.18 45.37 -7.48
N GLY A 84 12.87 45.57 -7.29
CA GLY A 84 12.06 44.80 -6.33
C GLY A 84 12.31 45.18 -4.86
N ILE A 85 12.71 46.42 -4.59
CA ILE A 85 12.87 46.96 -3.24
C ILE A 85 11.49 47.10 -2.58
N SER A 86 11.36 46.62 -1.34
CA SER A 86 10.09 46.57 -0.62
C SER A 86 9.68 47.91 -0.01
N GLY A 87 10.62 48.84 0.20
CA GLY A 87 10.33 50.20 0.65
C GLY A 87 11.57 51.07 0.85
N LEU A 88 11.33 52.36 1.08
CA LEU A 88 12.34 53.41 1.22
C LEU A 88 12.16 54.19 2.54
N GLY A 89 13.16 54.14 3.41
CA GLY A 89 13.23 54.96 4.62
C GLY A 89 14.07 56.22 4.39
N PHE A 90 13.52 57.40 4.66
CA PHE A 90 14.23 58.67 4.53
C PHE A 90 14.65 59.23 5.90
N GLY A 91 15.94 59.50 6.08
CA GLY A 91 16.50 60.05 7.32
C GLY A 91 16.44 61.57 7.39
N THR A 92 15.63 62.13 8.30
CA THR A 92 15.43 63.58 8.45
C THR A 92 16.44 64.23 9.39
N GLU A 93 16.66 65.53 9.20
CA GLU A 93 17.59 66.40 9.95
C GLU A 93 19.09 66.01 9.88
N VAL A 94 19.48 65.11 8.97
CA VAL A 94 20.90 64.75 8.72
C VAL A 94 21.53 65.65 7.66
N VAL A 95 20.87 65.75 6.49
CA VAL A 95 21.33 66.54 5.33
C VAL A 95 20.41 67.74 5.08
N ARG A 96 19.13 67.58 5.41
CA ARG A 96 18.03 68.53 5.19
C ARG A 96 17.00 68.41 6.30
N ALA A 97 16.16 69.43 6.44
CA ALA A 97 14.96 69.35 7.25
C ALA A 97 13.84 68.63 6.47
N GLY A 98 13.14 67.70 7.13
CA GLY A 98 12.04 66.91 6.55
C GLY A 98 12.39 66.05 5.32
N THR A 99 11.40 65.30 4.82
CA THR A 99 11.50 64.50 3.59
C THR A 99 11.09 65.35 2.36
N PRO A 100 11.74 65.23 1.20
CA PRO A 100 11.29 65.90 -0.02
C PRO A 100 9.92 65.42 -0.49
N ASP A 101 8.99 66.35 -0.74
CA ASP A 101 7.63 66.05 -1.25
C ASP A 101 7.69 65.28 -2.58
N ALA A 102 8.62 65.65 -3.47
CA ALA A 102 8.87 64.98 -4.74
C ALA A 102 9.24 63.49 -4.57
N LEU A 103 9.95 63.13 -3.50
CA LEU A 103 10.30 61.74 -3.20
C LEU A 103 9.08 60.96 -2.70
N VAL A 104 8.27 61.57 -1.83
CA VAL A 104 7.03 60.96 -1.34
C VAL A 104 6.06 60.70 -2.50
N GLU A 105 5.90 61.68 -3.40
CA GLU A 105 5.03 61.56 -4.57
C GLU A 105 5.57 60.55 -5.60
N ALA A 106 6.89 60.53 -5.87
CA ALA A 106 7.50 59.52 -6.73
C ALA A 106 7.31 58.10 -6.17
N CYS A 107 7.52 57.90 -4.86
CA CYS A 107 7.27 56.64 -4.18
C CYS A 107 5.79 56.23 -4.27
N ARG A 108 4.86 57.17 -4.05
CA ARG A 108 3.42 56.95 -4.18
C ARG A 108 3.02 56.53 -5.60
N LEU A 109 3.55 57.19 -6.63
CA LEU A 109 3.29 56.87 -8.03
C LEU A 109 3.87 55.51 -8.45
N ALA A 110 5.04 55.14 -7.92
CA ALA A 110 5.66 53.82 -8.14
C ALA A 110 5.03 52.69 -7.31
N GLY A 111 4.12 53.00 -6.37
CA GLY A 111 3.58 52.01 -5.42
C GLY A 111 4.60 51.51 -4.39
N LEU A 112 5.73 52.21 -4.24
CA LEU A 112 6.80 51.89 -3.30
C LEU A 112 6.50 52.52 -1.93
N PRO A 113 6.34 51.74 -0.84
CA PRO A 113 6.13 52.30 0.48
C PRO A 113 7.31 53.18 0.93
N ALA A 114 7.04 54.43 1.33
CA ALA A 114 8.03 55.33 1.91
C ALA A 114 7.72 55.68 3.36
N PHE A 115 8.76 55.79 4.20
CA PHE A 115 8.63 56.15 5.61
C PHE A 115 9.74 57.08 6.08
N GLU A 116 9.44 57.92 7.06
CA GLU A 116 10.40 58.78 7.73
C GLU A 116 11.14 58.01 8.84
N VAL A 117 12.45 58.23 8.92
CA VAL A 117 13.29 57.84 10.04
C VAL A 117 13.77 59.13 10.74
N PRO A 118 13.25 59.45 11.94
CA PRO A 118 13.62 60.69 12.61
C PRO A 118 15.06 60.64 13.11
N TYR A 119 15.76 61.79 13.15
CA TYR A 119 17.18 61.91 13.56
C TYR A 119 17.59 61.16 14.83
N ARG A 120 16.69 61.02 15.81
CA ARG A 120 16.92 60.27 17.06
C ARG A 120 17.09 58.75 16.86
N THR A 121 16.63 58.21 15.73
CA THR A 121 16.64 56.80 15.38
C THR A 121 17.75 56.55 14.35
N PRO A 122 18.95 56.10 14.77
CA PRO A 122 20.02 55.83 13.82
C PRO A 122 19.65 54.65 12.92
N PHE A 123 20.04 54.67 11.65
CA PHE A 123 19.70 53.62 10.66
C PHE A 123 20.06 52.20 11.11
N ILE A 124 21.14 52.05 11.90
CA ILE A 124 21.53 50.76 12.50
C ILE A 124 20.49 50.20 13.49
N ALA A 125 19.68 51.04 14.13
CA ALA A 125 18.58 50.59 14.99
C ALA A 125 17.43 49.99 14.16
N VAL A 126 17.07 50.62 13.04
CA VAL A 126 16.07 50.08 12.09
C VAL A 126 16.56 48.77 11.48
N ALA A 127 17.82 48.72 11.04
CA ALA A 127 18.39 47.51 10.46
C ALA A 127 18.55 46.36 11.48
N ARG A 128 18.93 46.68 12.73
CA ARG A 128 18.98 45.71 13.82
C ARG A 128 17.59 45.17 14.15
N ALA A 129 16.58 46.04 14.30
CA ALA A 129 15.22 45.60 14.59
C ALA A 129 14.68 44.61 13.53
N ALA A 130 14.89 44.89 12.24
CA ALA A 130 14.53 43.96 11.18
C ALA A 130 15.31 42.63 11.24
N ALA A 131 16.61 42.69 11.52
CA ALA A 131 17.45 41.49 11.65
C ALA A 131 17.05 40.63 12.86
N ASP A 132 16.76 41.26 14.00
CA ASP A 132 16.36 40.59 15.24
C ASP A 132 14.99 39.92 15.08
N MET A 133 13.99 40.61 14.50
CA MET A 133 12.68 40.02 14.18
C MET A 133 12.79 38.82 13.23
N ALA A 134 13.63 38.92 12.19
CA ALA A 134 13.90 37.80 11.28
C ALA A 134 14.66 36.64 11.98
N ALA A 135 15.51 36.94 12.96
CA ALA A 135 16.23 35.93 13.74
C ALA A 135 15.31 35.21 14.73
N GLU A 136 14.39 35.93 15.38
CA GLU A 136 13.37 35.39 16.28
C GLU A 136 12.43 34.43 15.55
N GLU A 137 11.86 34.80 14.40
CA GLU A 137 11.00 33.91 13.60
C GLU A 137 11.75 32.65 13.16
N ARG A 138 12.99 32.79 12.66
CA ARG A 138 13.84 31.63 12.31
C ARG A 138 14.20 30.78 13.51
N PHE A 139 14.32 31.35 14.71
CA PHE A 139 14.56 30.61 15.94
C PHE A 139 13.30 29.87 16.40
N ALA A 140 12.14 30.54 16.38
CA ALA A 140 10.84 29.95 16.69
C ALA A 140 10.55 28.74 15.79
N ARG A 141 10.72 28.87 14.47
CA ARG A 141 10.47 27.76 13.53
C ARG A 141 11.42 26.58 13.76
N ARG A 142 12.72 26.82 13.98
CA ARG A 142 13.69 25.76 14.32
C ARG A 142 13.40 25.08 15.66
N SER A 143 13.03 25.86 16.69
CA SER A 143 12.61 25.33 18.00
C SER A 143 11.35 24.48 17.88
N TRP A 144 10.38 24.90 17.06
CA TRP A 144 9.20 24.10 16.74
C TRP A 144 9.57 22.80 16.02
N THR A 145 10.42 22.82 14.99
CA THR A 145 10.85 21.58 14.28
C THR A 145 11.50 20.59 15.24
N LEU A 146 12.39 21.07 16.12
CA LEU A 146 13.05 20.24 17.13
C LEU A 146 12.05 19.68 18.16
N ALA A 147 11.06 20.47 18.57
CA ALA A 147 10.00 20.02 19.48
C ALA A 147 9.10 18.96 18.81
N ALA A 148 8.67 19.18 17.57
CA ALA A 148 7.88 18.25 16.79
C ALA A 148 8.62 16.92 16.54
N HIS A 149 9.89 16.98 16.11
CA HIS A 149 10.75 15.79 16.00
C HIS A 149 10.85 15.01 17.31
N ARG A 150 11.00 15.70 18.45
CA ARG A 150 11.05 15.05 19.77
C ARG A 150 9.71 14.44 20.16
N ALA A 151 8.59 15.12 19.91
CA ALA A 151 7.26 14.61 20.20
C ALA A 151 6.96 13.33 19.41
N ILE A 152 7.21 13.36 18.09
CA ILE A 152 7.08 12.21 17.19
C ILE A 152 8.00 11.06 17.61
N ALA A 153 9.27 11.33 17.91
CA ALA A 153 10.20 10.28 18.35
C ALA A 153 9.81 9.65 19.69
N LEU A 154 9.18 10.39 20.60
CA LEU A 154 8.62 9.85 21.85
C LEU A 154 7.32 9.08 21.60
N ALA A 155 6.49 9.51 20.65
CA ALA A 155 5.28 8.80 20.24
C ALA A 155 5.61 7.43 19.61
N ALA A 156 6.69 7.34 18.82
CA ALA A 156 7.21 6.11 18.23
C ALA A 156 7.60 5.02 19.26
N LEU A 157 7.79 5.38 20.53
CA LEU A 157 8.12 4.44 21.63
C LEU A 157 6.88 3.88 22.35
N ARG A 158 5.66 4.30 21.98
CA ARG A 158 4.41 3.79 22.54
C ARG A 158 4.04 2.42 21.93
N PRO A 159 3.15 1.63 22.58
CA PRO A 159 2.43 0.56 21.91
C PRO A 159 1.74 1.09 20.65
N ASP A 160 1.85 0.37 19.53
CA ASP A 160 1.54 0.88 18.18
C ASP A 160 2.20 2.26 17.90
N GLY A 161 3.54 2.28 17.97
CA GLY A 161 4.35 3.47 17.72
C GLY A 161 4.13 4.09 16.33
N LEU A 162 3.64 3.31 15.35
CA LEU A 162 3.27 3.82 14.02
C LEU A 162 2.04 4.72 14.12
N SER A 163 0.92 4.22 14.63
CA SER A 163 -0.29 5.03 14.87
C SER A 163 0.02 6.26 15.72
N ALA A 164 0.77 6.08 16.82
CA ALA A 164 1.11 7.17 17.70
C ALA A 164 1.95 8.27 17.00
N SER A 165 2.89 7.90 16.12
CA SER A 165 3.71 8.85 15.36
C SER A 165 2.90 9.60 14.30
N LEU A 166 1.97 8.93 13.63
CA LEU A 166 1.10 9.53 12.61
C LEU A 166 0.06 10.46 13.23
N HIS A 167 -0.50 10.09 14.38
CA HIS A 167 -1.37 10.95 15.18
C HIS A 167 -0.63 12.20 15.66
N GLU A 168 0.59 12.05 16.20
CA GLU A 168 1.41 13.20 16.61
C GLU A 168 1.75 14.10 15.41
N LEU A 169 2.08 13.53 14.24
CA LEU A 169 2.28 14.32 13.02
C LEU A 169 1.04 15.14 12.64
N SER A 170 -0.15 14.54 12.70
CA SER A 170 -1.43 15.22 12.43
C SER A 170 -1.63 16.43 13.36
N LEU A 171 -1.38 16.25 14.66
CA LEU A 171 -1.46 17.33 15.65
C LEU A 171 -0.42 18.45 15.42
N GLN A 172 0.83 18.10 15.10
CA GLN A 172 1.89 19.09 14.88
C GLN A 172 1.69 19.90 13.59
N LEU A 173 1.10 19.31 12.55
CA LEU A 173 0.86 19.97 11.27
C LEU A 173 -0.49 20.69 11.16
N ASP A 174 -1.41 20.46 12.11
CA ASP A 174 -2.83 20.85 12.03
C ASP A 174 -3.50 20.37 10.72
N ARG A 175 -3.29 19.09 10.41
CA ARG A 175 -3.68 18.45 9.15
C ARG A 175 -4.08 17.01 9.35
N TRP A 176 -4.89 16.48 8.44
CA TRP A 176 -5.13 15.05 8.43
C TRP A 176 -3.96 14.29 7.80
N VAL A 177 -3.67 13.12 8.37
CA VAL A 177 -2.60 12.21 7.97
C VAL A 177 -3.21 10.81 7.84
N ALA A 178 -3.03 10.19 6.67
CA ALA A 178 -3.50 8.85 6.38
C ALA A 178 -2.33 7.95 5.96
N LEU A 179 -2.45 6.66 6.23
CA LEU A 179 -1.56 5.62 5.75
C LEU A 179 -2.39 4.59 4.96
N PHE A 180 -1.97 4.36 3.72
CA PHE A 180 -2.45 3.27 2.89
C PHE A 180 -1.51 2.07 3.00
N ASP A 181 -2.07 0.87 2.96
CA ASP A 181 -1.35 -0.40 2.99
C ASP A 181 -0.59 -0.69 1.66
N ALA A 182 0.03 -1.88 1.56
CA ALA A 182 0.74 -2.31 0.36
C ALA A 182 -0.17 -2.59 -0.86
N ASN A 183 -1.48 -2.72 -0.66
CA ASN A 183 -2.49 -2.96 -1.69
C ASN A 183 -3.15 -1.64 -2.18
N GLY A 184 -3.02 -0.56 -1.41
CA GLY A 184 -3.62 0.75 -1.65
C GLY A 184 -4.89 1.02 -0.83
N GLY A 185 -5.28 0.10 0.06
CA GLY A 185 -6.41 0.28 0.98
C GLY A 185 -6.05 1.20 2.15
N LEU A 186 -7.03 1.92 2.69
CA LEU A 186 -6.83 2.82 3.85
C LEU A 186 -6.67 2.00 5.14
N ASP A 187 -5.44 1.92 5.67
CA ASP A 187 -5.12 1.22 6.92
C ASP A 187 -5.48 2.08 8.14
N ARG A 188 -5.04 3.35 8.18
CA ARG A 188 -5.35 4.27 9.28
C ARG A 188 -5.35 5.74 8.88
N VAL A 189 -6.12 6.55 9.61
CA VAL A 189 -6.26 8.00 9.38
C VAL A 189 -6.41 8.75 10.71
N PHE A 190 -5.80 9.93 10.78
CA PHE A 190 -5.83 10.83 11.92
C PHE A 190 -6.11 12.26 11.44
N PRO A 191 -7.09 12.99 12.01
CA PRO A 191 -8.13 12.50 12.92
C PRO A 191 -9.11 11.55 12.19
N ALA A 192 -9.87 10.74 12.93
CA ALA A 192 -10.69 9.66 12.36
C ALA A 192 -11.80 10.18 11.43
N GLU A 193 -12.30 11.38 11.70
CA GLU A 193 -13.30 12.11 10.93
C GLU A 193 -12.85 12.40 9.49
N ALA A 194 -11.54 12.43 9.23
CA ALA A 194 -10.98 12.66 7.91
C ALA A 194 -11.01 11.42 6.99
N ALA A 195 -11.52 10.27 7.44
CA ALA A 195 -11.56 9.03 6.63
C ALA A 195 -12.19 9.23 5.24
N ALA A 196 -13.31 9.95 5.14
CA ALA A 196 -13.97 10.20 3.86
C ALA A 196 -13.13 11.08 2.90
N ALA A 197 -12.31 11.99 3.44
CA ALA A 197 -11.38 12.79 2.64
C ALA A 197 -10.14 11.98 2.24
N ALA A 198 -9.63 11.14 3.14
CA ALA A 198 -8.51 10.24 2.88
C ALA A 198 -8.84 9.20 1.80
N SER A 199 -10.00 8.54 1.86
CA SER A 199 -10.41 7.53 0.87
C SER A 199 -10.48 8.06 -0.57
N ALA A 200 -10.67 9.38 -0.77
CA ALA A 200 -10.59 9.99 -2.10
C ALA A 200 -9.19 9.89 -2.76
N ALA A 201 -8.16 9.48 -2.02
CA ALA A 201 -6.79 9.32 -2.50
C ALA A 201 -6.38 7.84 -2.75
N GLU A 202 -7.23 6.85 -2.45
CA GLU A 202 -6.95 5.40 -2.61
C GLU A 202 -6.53 5.04 -4.05
N ASP A 203 -7.22 5.61 -5.05
CA ASP A 203 -6.92 5.39 -6.47
C ASP A 203 -5.51 5.88 -6.88
N GLU A 204 -5.00 6.96 -6.28
CA GLU A 204 -3.65 7.45 -6.55
C GLU A 204 -2.61 6.69 -5.73
N ALA A 205 -2.91 6.36 -4.46
CA ALA A 205 -2.05 5.49 -3.65
C ALA A 205 -1.79 4.15 -4.35
N THR A 206 -2.86 3.50 -4.84
CA THR A 206 -2.80 2.28 -5.65
C THR A 206 -1.97 2.47 -6.93
N ARG A 207 -2.12 3.60 -7.63
CA ARG A 207 -1.32 3.92 -8.83
C ARG A 207 0.17 4.11 -8.52
N LEU A 208 0.50 4.74 -7.39
CA LEU A 208 1.89 4.92 -6.95
C LEU A 208 2.54 3.59 -6.55
N LEU A 209 1.82 2.73 -5.82
CA LEU A 209 2.28 1.39 -5.45
C LEU A 209 2.57 0.53 -6.69
N ARG A 210 1.67 0.53 -7.68
CA ARG A 210 1.84 -0.19 -8.96
C ARG A 210 3.03 0.31 -9.81
N ARG A 211 3.52 1.54 -9.62
CA ARG A 211 4.74 2.04 -10.28
C ARG A 211 6.04 1.46 -9.68
N GLY A 212 5.96 0.82 -8.51
CA GLY A 212 7.06 0.06 -7.91
C GLY A 212 8.35 0.86 -7.65
N ASN A 213 8.27 2.19 -7.52
CA ASN A 213 9.39 3.08 -7.28
C ASN A 213 9.03 4.08 -6.19
N ARG A 214 10.01 4.50 -5.37
CA ARG A 214 9.81 5.62 -4.45
C ARG A 214 9.43 6.89 -5.21
N ALA A 215 8.27 7.44 -4.91
CA ALA A 215 7.70 8.61 -5.55
C ALA A 215 6.93 9.48 -4.55
N SER A 216 6.88 10.79 -4.84
CA SER A 216 5.89 11.70 -4.30
C SER A 216 4.90 12.08 -5.40
N SER A 217 3.65 12.34 -5.00
CA SER A 217 2.59 12.89 -5.85
C SER A 217 1.85 13.97 -5.06
N SER A 218 1.21 14.90 -5.75
CA SER A 218 0.30 15.86 -5.13
C SER A 218 -0.94 16.00 -6.01
N LEU A 219 -2.12 15.92 -5.40
CA LEU A 219 -3.40 16.01 -6.08
C LEU A 219 -4.35 16.97 -5.37
N ALA A 220 -5.37 17.45 -6.08
CA ALA A 220 -6.48 18.18 -5.49
C ALA A 220 -7.66 17.21 -5.29
N ALA A 221 -8.09 17.02 -4.04
CA ALA A 221 -9.26 16.22 -3.68
C ALA A 221 -10.11 16.97 -2.66
N GLY A 222 -11.44 16.98 -2.84
CA GLY A 222 -12.36 17.64 -1.90
C GLY A 222 -12.22 19.17 -1.75
N GLY A 223 -11.38 19.83 -2.57
CA GLY A 223 -10.99 21.23 -2.39
C GLY A 223 -9.71 21.45 -1.58
N GLU A 224 -9.05 20.36 -1.17
CA GLU A 224 -7.77 20.37 -0.47
C GLU A 224 -6.62 19.86 -1.35
N THR A 225 -5.39 20.23 -1.00
CA THR A 225 -4.18 19.67 -1.60
C THR A 225 -3.72 18.48 -0.77
N VAL A 226 -3.68 17.29 -1.38
CA VAL A 226 -3.22 16.04 -0.76
C VAL A 226 -1.85 15.70 -1.33
N SER A 227 -0.84 15.62 -0.45
CA SER A 227 0.49 15.12 -0.79
C SER A 227 0.60 13.65 -0.42
N LEU A 228 1.01 12.80 -1.36
CA LEU A 228 1.24 11.37 -1.18
C LEU A 228 2.72 11.04 -1.31
N GLN A 229 3.26 10.22 -0.41
CA GLN A 229 4.64 9.72 -0.45
C GLN A 229 4.70 8.21 -0.17
N THR A 230 5.27 7.45 -1.10
CA THR A 230 5.41 6.00 -0.97
C THR A 230 6.43 5.62 0.11
N LEU A 231 6.09 4.64 0.93
CA LEU A 231 6.95 4.05 1.97
C LEU A 231 7.54 2.72 1.48
N GLY A 232 8.77 2.39 1.89
CA GLY A 232 9.45 1.14 1.56
C GLY A 232 10.73 1.28 0.71
N ARG A 233 11.19 0.16 0.14
CA ARG A 233 12.40 0.05 -0.69
C ARG A 233 12.05 0.01 -2.18
N ARG A 234 13.09 0.07 -3.03
CA ARG A 234 13.08 0.17 -4.51
C ARG A 234 11.70 0.12 -5.15
N ASP A 235 11.27 -0.97 -5.80
CA ASP A 235 11.48 -2.44 -5.65
C ASP A 235 10.53 -3.19 -4.69
N ARG A 236 10.13 -2.58 -3.57
CA ARG A 236 9.40 -3.26 -2.48
C ARG A 236 8.73 -2.21 -1.59
N LEU A 237 7.70 -1.58 -2.15
CA LEU A 237 6.87 -0.62 -1.44
C LEU A 237 5.99 -1.32 -0.38
N ARG A 238 5.58 -0.55 0.64
CA ARG A 238 4.93 -1.03 1.86
C ARG A 238 3.70 -0.24 2.27
N GLY A 239 3.44 0.87 1.60
CA GLY A 239 2.32 1.74 1.86
C GLY A 239 2.53 3.11 1.26
N VAL A 240 1.57 3.99 1.47
CA VAL A 240 1.64 5.38 1.05
C VAL A 240 1.20 6.26 2.21
N LEU A 241 2.05 7.18 2.64
CA LEU A 241 1.67 8.25 3.56
C LEU A 241 0.98 9.35 2.75
N ALA A 242 -0.23 9.73 3.13
CA ALA A 242 -0.93 10.88 2.58
C ALA A 242 -1.17 11.95 3.66
N ILE A 243 -1.04 13.21 3.26
CA ILE A 243 -1.25 14.38 4.14
C ILE A 243 -2.08 15.38 3.35
N GLY A 244 -3.27 15.73 3.86
CA GLY A 244 -4.15 16.71 3.22
C GLY A 244 -4.32 17.98 4.02
N GLY A 245 -4.69 19.05 3.32
CA GLY A 245 -5.08 20.32 3.92
C GLY A 245 -5.25 21.43 2.88
N SER A 246 -5.70 22.59 3.36
CA SER A 246 -6.08 23.76 2.55
C SER A 246 -4.91 24.52 1.88
N SER A 247 -3.66 24.13 2.10
CA SER A 247 -2.46 24.83 1.62
C SER A 247 -1.26 23.89 1.51
N GLU A 248 -0.17 24.29 0.86
CA GLU A 248 1.08 23.53 0.89
C GLU A 248 1.79 23.61 2.26
N LEU A 249 2.69 22.66 2.54
CA LEU A 249 3.54 22.68 3.73
C LEU A 249 4.76 23.59 3.51
N ASP A 250 5.16 24.33 4.56
CA ASP A 250 6.41 25.09 4.54
C ASP A 250 7.65 24.18 4.72
N ALA A 251 8.85 24.74 4.58
CA ALA A 251 10.09 23.97 4.67
C ALA A 251 10.21 23.16 5.98
N ALA A 252 9.87 23.77 7.11
CA ALA A 252 9.92 23.11 8.41
C ALA A 252 8.86 22.01 8.56
N GLY A 253 7.65 22.17 8.01
CA GLY A 253 6.66 21.10 7.94
C GLY A 253 7.17 19.92 7.12
N ASN A 254 7.79 20.17 5.97
CA ASN A 254 8.37 19.14 5.11
C ASN A 254 9.56 18.39 5.78
N GLU A 255 10.37 19.07 6.60
CA GLU A 255 11.41 18.43 7.42
C GLU A 255 10.80 17.40 8.40
N VAL A 256 9.75 17.79 9.12
CA VAL A 256 9.04 16.91 10.08
C VAL A 256 8.39 15.71 9.38
N VAL A 257 7.75 15.93 8.22
CA VAL A 257 7.20 14.86 7.39
C VAL A 257 8.29 13.87 6.94
N THR A 258 9.45 14.37 6.53
CA THR A 258 10.59 13.54 6.11
C THR A 258 11.07 12.62 7.24
N ALA A 259 11.10 13.11 8.48
CA ALA A 259 11.43 12.30 9.64
C ALA A 259 10.39 11.19 9.90
N VAL A 260 9.09 11.50 9.80
CA VAL A 260 8.02 10.49 9.94
C VAL A 260 8.06 9.45 8.84
N ILE A 261 8.35 9.83 7.59
CA ILE A 261 8.48 8.87 6.48
C ILE A 261 9.61 7.86 6.74
N ALA A 262 10.72 8.29 7.35
CA ALA A 262 11.79 7.39 7.75
C ALA A 262 11.36 6.45 8.89
N LEU A 263 10.66 6.97 9.91
CA LEU A 263 10.17 6.18 11.04
C LEU A 263 9.07 5.19 10.64
N ALA A 264 8.09 5.62 9.85
CA ALA A 264 7.01 4.79 9.34
C ALA A 264 7.55 3.70 8.39
N GLY A 265 8.46 4.06 7.47
CA GLY A 265 9.14 3.09 6.61
C GLY A 265 9.97 2.05 7.39
N LEU A 266 10.60 2.46 8.50
CA LEU A 266 11.31 1.53 9.39
C LEU A 266 10.33 0.62 10.17
N SER A 267 9.26 1.20 10.73
CA SER A 267 8.26 0.46 11.51
C SER A 267 7.54 -0.60 10.68
N LEU A 268 7.16 -0.27 9.43
CA LEU A 268 6.57 -1.23 8.48
C LEU A 268 7.55 -2.36 8.12
N GLU A 269 8.84 -2.07 7.92
CA GLU A 269 9.84 -3.11 7.62
C GLU A 269 10.17 -3.98 8.85
N GLN A 270 10.08 -3.42 10.07
CA GLN A 270 10.19 -4.18 11.32
C GLN A 270 8.98 -5.11 11.53
N GLY A 271 7.75 -4.60 11.37
CA GLY A 271 6.51 -5.40 11.41
C GLY A 271 6.60 -6.59 10.47
N HIS A 272 6.84 -6.35 9.17
CA HIS A 272 7.03 -7.41 8.18
C HIS A 272 8.21 -8.36 8.40
N THR A 273 9.16 -8.01 9.28
CA THR A 273 10.23 -8.94 9.67
C THR A 273 9.74 -9.85 10.80
N LEU A 274 8.95 -9.32 11.73
CA LEU A 274 8.24 -10.10 12.74
C LEU A 274 7.18 -11.02 12.11
N ASP A 275 6.32 -10.51 11.22
CA ASP A 275 5.26 -11.29 10.56
C ASP A 275 5.85 -12.50 9.79
N ARG A 276 6.93 -12.28 9.03
CA ARG A 276 7.64 -13.36 8.32
C ARG A 276 8.33 -14.33 9.27
N ALA A 277 8.88 -13.87 10.39
CA ALA A 277 9.45 -14.77 11.40
C ALA A 277 8.35 -15.62 12.06
N GLN A 278 7.20 -15.02 12.39
CA GLN A 278 6.05 -15.72 12.96
C GLN A 278 5.46 -16.73 11.95
N SER A 279 5.21 -16.33 10.71
CA SER A 279 4.74 -17.22 9.64
C SER A 279 5.72 -18.37 9.36
N SER A 280 7.03 -18.10 9.35
CA SER A 280 8.06 -19.15 9.25
C SER A 280 8.01 -20.12 10.44
N LEU A 281 7.78 -19.62 11.65
CA LEU A 281 7.66 -20.45 12.85
C LEU A 281 6.38 -21.29 12.84
N ARG A 282 5.22 -20.73 12.42
CA ARG A 282 3.97 -21.47 12.22
C ARG A 282 4.16 -22.59 11.19
N SER A 283 4.83 -22.30 10.08
CA SER A 283 5.16 -23.27 9.03
C SER A 283 6.10 -24.37 9.54
N ALA A 284 7.06 -24.04 10.40
CA ALA A 284 7.93 -25.01 11.05
C ALA A 284 7.19 -25.90 12.06
N VAL A 285 6.23 -25.34 12.82
CA VAL A 285 5.34 -26.08 13.72
C VAL A 285 4.44 -27.04 12.94
N LEU A 286 3.83 -26.58 11.84
CA LEU A 286 3.06 -27.45 10.92
C LEU A 286 3.94 -28.59 10.37
N ALA A 287 5.18 -28.30 9.97
CA ALA A 287 6.11 -29.31 9.46
C ALA A 287 6.63 -30.29 10.53
N ALA A 288 6.75 -29.87 11.80
CA ALA A 288 7.01 -30.78 12.92
C ALA A 288 5.80 -31.69 13.18
N TRP A 289 4.61 -31.09 13.28
CA TRP A 289 3.35 -31.81 13.50
C TRP A 289 3.04 -32.82 12.39
N ARG A 290 3.27 -32.45 11.12
CA ARG A 290 3.15 -33.36 9.95
C ARG A 290 4.07 -34.58 10.03
N ARG A 291 5.23 -34.46 10.70
CA ARG A 291 6.16 -35.58 10.92
C ARG A 291 5.80 -36.43 12.15
N GLY A 292 4.71 -36.11 12.84
CA GLY A 292 4.25 -36.79 14.05
C GLY A 292 4.83 -36.24 15.36
N ASP A 293 5.61 -35.16 15.31
CA ASP A 293 6.22 -34.54 16.50
C ASP A 293 5.23 -33.59 17.19
N VAL A 294 4.19 -34.17 17.78
CA VAL A 294 3.06 -33.44 18.39
C VAL A 294 3.50 -32.70 19.66
N GLU A 295 4.45 -33.25 20.44
CA GLU A 295 4.94 -32.60 21.67
C GLU A 295 5.74 -31.31 21.36
N LEU A 296 6.61 -31.34 20.34
CA LEU A 296 7.30 -30.13 19.87
C LEU A 296 6.31 -29.10 19.30
N ALA A 297 5.32 -29.55 18.52
CA ALA A 297 4.30 -28.66 17.97
C ALA A 297 3.46 -27.99 19.07
N GLN A 298 3.02 -28.75 20.09
CA GLN A 298 2.26 -28.23 21.22
C GLN A 298 3.10 -27.26 22.06
N SER A 299 4.36 -27.58 22.35
CA SER A 299 5.21 -26.74 23.21
C SER A 299 5.47 -25.37 22.59
N VAL A 300 5.84 -25.31 21.31
CA VAL A 300 6.07 -24.04 20.60
C VAL A 300 4.76 -23.27 20.41
N SER A 301 3.65 -23.96 20.09
CA SER A 301 2.35 -23.28 19.96
C SER A 301 1.90 -22.67 21.29
N ARG A 302 1.99 -23.40 22.40
CA ARG A 302 1.54 -22.93 23.72
C ARG A 302 2.23 -21.63 24.15
N GLU A 303 3.50 -21.45 23.81
CA GLU A 303 4.26 -20.24 24.12
C GLU A 303 3.88 -19.03 23.24
N MET A 304 3.52 -19.27 21.97
CA MET A 304 3.32 -18.21 20.96
C MET A 304 1.86 -17.87 20.65
N TRP A 305 0.98 -18.88 20.57
CA TRP A 305 -0.41 -18.80 20.08
C TRP A 305 -1.43 -19.54 20.97
N GLY A 306 -0.98 -20.20 22.03
CA GLY A 306 -1.81 -21.04 22.90
C GLY A 306 -1.87 -22.51 22.47
N GLU A 307 -2.77 -23.26 23.10
CA GLU A 307 -2.95 -24.70 22.83
C GLU A 307 -3.27 -24.95 21.34
N LEU A 308 -2.77 -26.06 20.77
CA LEU A 308 -3.27 -26.56 19.49
C LEU A 308 -4.69 -27.15 19.64
N PRO A 309 -5.46 -27.25 18.54
CA PRO A 309 -6.78 -27.86 18.54
C PRO A 309 -6.84 -29.29 19.09
N GLU A 310 -7.81 -29.54 19.96
CA GLU A 310 -8.05 -30.87 20.55
C GLU A 310 -8.53 -31.88 19.49
N SER A 311 -8.08 -33.13 19.64
CA SER A 311 -8.53 -34.23 18.77
C SER A 311 -9.97 -34.67 19.07
N PRO A 312 -10.76 -35.09 18.06
CA PRO A 312 -10.38 -35.21 16.66
C PRO A 312 -10.34 -33.86 15.92
N VAL A 313 -9.30 -33.64 15.13
CA VAL A 313 -9.07 -32.45 14.32
C VAL A 313 -9.43 -32.70 12.86
N CYS A 314 -9.89 -31.68 12.17
CA CYS A 314 -9.98 -31.64 10.71
C CYS A 314 -8.89 -30.73 10.16
N ILE A 315 -8.29 -31.13 9.05
CA ILE A 315 -7.32 -30.33 8.31
C ILE A 315 -8.07 -29.72 7.13
N ALA A 316 -7.87 -28.42 6.89
CA ALA A 316 -8.37 -27.77 5.68
C ALA A 316 -7.23 -27.04 4.96
N LEU A 317 -7.30 -26.99 3.64
CA LEU A 317 -6.35 -26.28 2.78
C LEU A 317 -7.11 -25.33 1.87
N LEU A 318 -6.57 -24.14 1.69
CA LEU A 318 -7.07 -23.16 0.73
C LEU A 318 -5.92 -22.53 -0.05
N ASP A 319 -6.18 -22.24 -1.32
CA ASP A 319 -5.31 -21.43 -2.16
C ASP A 319 -5.88 -20.01 -2.20
N ALA A 320 -5.12 -19.03 -1.71
CA ALA A 320 -5.53 -17.64 -1.68
C ALA A 320 -4.69 -16.82 -2.66
N PRO A 321 -5.30 -16.05 -3.58
CA PRO A 321 -4.58 -15.12 -4.44
C PRO A 321 -3.70 -14.17 -3.63
N ALA A 322 -2.51 -13.82 -4.14
CA ALA A 322 -1.54 -12.98 -3.42
C ALA A 322 -2.13 -11.65 -2.89
N GLU A 323 -3.08 -11.06 -3.62
CA GLU A 323 -3.82 -9.85 -3.22
C GLU A 323 -4.75 -10.05 -2.00
N LYS A 324 -5.17 -11.28 -1.70
CA LYS A 324 -6.05 -11.63 -0.57
C LYS A 324 -5.33 -12.28 0.62
N LEU A 325 -4.11 -12.81 0.42
CA LEU A 325 -3.36 -13.54 1.47
C LEU A 325 -3.26 -12.77 2.79
N HIS A 326 -3.01 -11.47 2.73
CA HIS A 326 -2.89 -10.62 3.92
C HIS A 326 -4.20 -10.58 4.71
N SER A 327 -5.32 -10.22 4.06
CA SER A 327 -6.64 -10.11 4.70
C SER A 327 -7.16 -11.46 5.22
N VAL A 328 -6.86 -12.56 4.52
CA VAL A 328 -7.15 -13.92 5.00
C VAL A 328 -6.34 -14.21 6.26
N THR A 329 -5.04 -13.91 6.25
CA THR A 329 -4.13 -14.14 7.38
C THR A 329 -4.57 -13.33 8.62
N GLU A 330 -4.85 -12.04 8.47
CA GLU A 330 -5.34 -11.18 9.57
C GLU A 330 -6.66 -11.68 10.16
N TYR A 331 -7.59 -12.10 9.30
CA TYR A 331 -8.85 -12.69 9.75
C TYR A 331 -8.62 -13.97 10.57
N LEU A 332 -7.68 -14.82 10.17
CA LEU A 332 -7.31 -16.04 10.89
C LEU A 332 -6.58 -15.73 12.21
N GLU A 333 -5.65 -14.76 12.24
CA GLU A 333 -5.00 -14.30 13.47
C GLU A 333 -6.03 -13.81 14.50
N ALA A 334 -7.00 -13.00 14.07
CA ALA A 334 -8.08 -12.53 14.94
C ALA A 334 -8.89 -13.70 15.55
N ARG A 335 -9.19 -14.75 14.78
CA ARG A 335 -9.89 -15.94 15.30
C ARG A 335 -9.05 -16.74 16.28
N VAL A 336 -7.73 -16.88 16.04
CA VAL A 336 -6.80 -17.55 16.98
C VAL A 336 -6.72 -16.76 18.29
N ALA A 337 -6.65 -15.43 18.24
CA ALA A 337 -6.61 -14.57 19.42
C ALA A 337 -7.93 -14.59 20.22
N GLU A 338 -9.08 -14.66 19.55
CA GLU A 338 -10.40 -14.75 20.18
C GLU A 338 -10.66 -16.10 20.86
N GLN A 339 -10.21 -17.20 20.26
CA GLN A 339 -10.44 -18.56 20.76
C GLN A 339 -9.18 -19.44 20.60
N PRO A 340 -8.18 -19.30 21.50
CA PRO A 340 -7.01 -20.18 21.52
C PRO A 340 -7.43 -21.66 21.64
N GLY A 341 -6.79 -22.54 20.87
CA GLY A 341 -7.18 -23.96 20.77
C GLY A 341 -8.40 -24.26 19.89
N ALA A 342 -9.08 -23.27 19.29
CA ALA A 342 -10.14 -23.53 18.31
C ALA A 342 -9.58 -23.77 16.89
N LEU A 343 -8.47 -23.10 16.56
CA LEU A 343 -7.82 -23.05 15.25
C LEU A 343 -6.29 -22.97 15.42
N PHE A 344 -5.56 -23.67 14.57
CA PHE A 344 -4.17 -23.37 14.23
C PHE A 344 -4.06 -23.20 12.71
N PHE A 345 -3.18 -22.31 12.24
CA PHE A 345 -2.95 -22.15 10.80
C PHE A 345 -1.48 -21.82 10.50
N ALA A 346 -1.05 -22.11 9.28
CA ALA A 346 0.28 -21.79 8.74
C ALA A 346 0.26 -21.76 7.20
N ALA A 347 1.26 -21.13 6.58
CA ALA A 347 1.53 -21.37 5.16
C ALA A 347 2.00 -22.83 4.96
N ASP A 348 1.64 -23.47 3.84
CA ASP A 348 2.05 -24.84 3.54
C ASP A 348 3.44 -24.88 2.86
N PRO A 349 4.50 -25.34 3.57
CA PRO A 349 5.85 -25.38 3.01
C PRO A 349 6.02 -26.38 1.85
N SER A 350 5.01 -27.21 1.54
CA SER A 350 5.01 -28.11 0.38
C SER A 350 4.56 -27.44 -0.91
N ALA A 351 3.72 -26.41 -0.82
CA ALA A 351 2.95 -25.87 -1.94
C ALA A 351 3.29 -24.41 -2.28
N GLY A 352 3.93 -23.68 -1.36
CA GLY A 352 4.33 -22.28 -1.54
C GLY A 352 3.59 -21.32 -0.60
N GLU A 353 3.95 -20.04 -0.65
CA GLU A 353 3.40 -19.01 0.26
C GLU A 353 1.90 -18.72 0.01
N ASP A 354 1.36 -19.11 -1.15
CA ASP A 354 -0.04 -18.86 -1.55
C ASP A 354 -1.05 -19.88 -0.97
N ARG A 355 -0.58 -21.00 -0.39
CA ARG A 355 -1.43 -22.02 0.24
C ARG A 355 -1.40 -21.92 1.75
N ILE A 356 -2.59 -21.87 2.36
CA ILE A 356 -2.75 -21.84 3.82
C ILE A 356 -3.34 -23.17 4.29
N ALA A 357 -2.65 -23.79 5.25
CA ALA A 357 -3.13 -24.94 6.00
C ALA A 357 -3.80 -24.48 7.29
N LEU A 358 -5.00 -25.01 7.53
CA LEU A 358 -5.82 -24.80 8.72
C LEU A 358 -5.95 -26.14 9.44
N VAL A 359 -5.83 -26.14 10.77
CA VAL A 359 -6.15 -27.28 11.63
C VAL A 359 -7.20 -26.82 12.62
N LEU A 360 -8.32 -27.53 12.68
CA LEU A 360 -9.53 -27.09 13.38
C LEU A 360 -10.07 -28.22 14.24
N GLY A 361 -10.54 -27.90 15.45
CA GLY A 361 -11.42 -28.81 16.18
C GLY A 361 -12.81 -28.87 15.51
N GLN A 362 -13.55 -29.97 15.69
CA GLN A 362 -14.87 -30.14 15.04
C GLN A 362 -15.85 -28.98 15.26
N LYS A 363 -15.82 -28.33 16.44
CA LYS A 363 -16.67 -27.19 16.77
C LYS A 363 -16.39 -25.94 15.91
N SER A 364 -15.19 -25.85 15.35
CA SER A 364 -14.71 -24.71 14.57
C SER A 364 -14.96 -24.86 13.07
N LEU A 365 -15.46 -26.00 12.59
CA LEU A 365 -15.72 -26.24 11.16
C LEU A 365 -16.57 -25.16 10.46
N PRO A 366 -17.62 -24.57 11.07
CA PRO A 366 -18.39 -23.48 10.46
C PRO A 366 -17.58 -22.22 10.14
N LEU A 367 -16.35 -22.09 10.66
CA LEU A 367 -15.44 -21.02 10.28
C LEU A 367 -15.02 -21.12 8.79
N LEU A 368 -14.96 -22.33 8.24
CA LEU A 368 -14.55 -22.56 6.86
C LEU A 368 -15.54 -21.94 5.86
N ASP A 369 -16.84 -22.08 6.10
CA ASP A 369 -17.87 -21.45 5.29
C ASP A 369 -17.75 -19.92 5.30
N ALA A 370 -17.45 -19.34 6.47
CA ALA A 370 -17.22 -17.90 6.62
C ALA A 370 -15.95 -17.43 5.89
N VAL A 371 -14.85 -18.20 5.92
CA VAL A 371 -13.62 -17.88 5.16
C VAL A 371 -13.88 -17.98 3.65
N ALA A 372 -14.52 -19.06 3.20
CA ALA A 372 -14.85 -19.25 1.79
C ALA A 372 -15.76 -18.12 1.25
N ALA A 373 -16.78 -17.72 2.01
CA ALA A 373 -17.71 -16.66 1.64
C ALA A 373 -17.06 -15.26 1.67
N ASN A 374 -16.34 -14.92 2.74
CA ASN A 374 -15.76 -13.57 2.91
C ASN A 374 -14.67 -13.27 1.88
N PHE A 375 -13.88 -14.28 1.49
CA PHE A 375 -12.73 -14.09 0.60
C PHE A 375 -12.96 -14.64 -0.81
N ALA A 376 -14.09 -15.30 -1.08
CA ALA A 376 -14.37 -15.99 -2.34
C ALA A 376 -13.21 -16.91 -2.75
N VAL A 377 -12.90 -17.87 -1.88
CA VAL A 377 -11.84 -18.89 -2.04
C VAL A 377 -12.43 -20.30 -1.97
N HIS A 378 -11.71 -21.26 -2.54
CA HIS A 378 -12.00 -22.69 -2.42
C HIS A 378 -11.25 -23.30 -1.23
N ILE A 379 -11.91 -24.20 -0.50
CA ILE A 379 -11.34 -24.87 0.67
C ILE A 379 -11.59 -26.38 0.58
N GLY A 380 -10.53 -27.18 0.59
CA GLY A 380 -10.62 -28.64 0.72
C GLY A 380 -10.45 -29.08 2.17
N VAL A 381 -11.28 -30.02 2.64
CA VAL A 381 -11.32 -30.43 4.06
C VAL A 381 -11.17 -31.95 4.22
N SER A 382 -10.34 -32.38 5.17
CA SER A 382 -10.17 -33.79 5.55
C SER A 382 -11.34 -34.34 6.36
N GLU A 383 -11.37 -35.65 6.54
CA GLU A 383 -12.17 -36.25 7.62
C GLU A 383 -11.57 -35.91 9.00
N PRO A 384 -12.35 -36.01 10.10
CA PRO A 384 -11.82 -35.85 11.45
C PRO A 384 -10.84 -36.97 11.82
N ARG A 385 -9.65 -36.61 12.32
CA ARG A 385 -8.55 -37.55 12.63
C ARG A 385 -7.86 -37.23 13.95
N GLY A 386 -7.02 -38.15 14.45
CA GLY A 386 -6.16 -37.88 15.61
C GLY A 386 -5.05 -36.89 15.28
N ALA A 387 -4.57 -36.14 16.28
CA ALA A 387 -3.49 -35.16 16.09
C ALA A 387 -2.22 -35.76 15.46
N SER A 388 -1.88 -37.03 15.72
CA SER A 388 -0.73 -37.70 15.11
C SER A 388 -0.88 -38.01 13.61
N GLU A 389 -2.09 -37.88 13.05
CA GLU A 389 -2.42 -38.26 11.67
C GLU A 389 -2.44 -37.07 10.68
N LEU A 390 -1.87 -35.91 11.08
CA LEU A 390 -1.92 -34.66 10.31
C LEU A 390 -1.50 -34.84 8.83
N ALA A 391 -0.48 -35.66 8.56
CA ALA A 391 -0.03 -35.94 7.19
C ALA A 391 -1.10 -36.60 6.31
N GLY A 392 -1.90 -37.52 6.86
CA GLY A 392 -3.03 -38.13 6.14
C GLY A 392 -4.19 -37.15 5.97
N GLY A 393 -4.42 -36.29 6.96
CA GLY A 393 -5.38 -35.19 6.87
C GLY A 393 -5.04 -34.19 5.78
N LEU A 394 -3.78 -33.75 5.69
CA LEU A 394 -3.28 -32.87 4.62
C LEU A 394 -3.53 -33.49 3.23
N THR A 395 -3.17 -34.76 3.01
CA THR A 395 -3.44 -35.45 1.73
C THR A 395 -4.93 -35.47 1.38
N GLN A 396 -5.83 -35.72 2.34
CA GLN A 396 -7.27 -35.67 2.09
C GLN A 396 -7.77 -34.25 1.76
N ALA A 397 -7.23 -33.23 2.45
CA ALA A 397 -7.56 -31.83 2.18
C ALA A 397 -7.05 -31.36 0.81
N GLU A 398 -5.86 -31.80 0.38
CA GLU A 398 -5.31 -31.54 -0.96
C GLU A 398 -6.22 -32.11 -2.04
N GLN A 399 -6.69 -33.35 -1.86
CA GLN A 399 -7.59 -34.05 -2.79
C GLN A 399 -8.96 -33.35 -2.87
N ALA A 400 -9.51 -32.92 -1.73
CA ALA A 400 -10.74 -32.15 -1.69
C ALA A 400 -10.60 -30.76 -2.35
N LEU A 401 -9.47 -30.07 -2.14
CA LEU A 401 -9.21 -28.75 -2.71
C LEU A 401 -9.04 -28.83 -4.24
N ALA A 402 -8.33 -29.85 -4.74
CA ALA A 402 -8.17 -30.08 -6.17
C ALA A 402 -9.52 -30.27 -6.89
N ARG A 403 -10.51 -30.90 -6.23
CA ARG A 403 -11.87 -31.04 -6.75
C ARG A 403 -12.66 -29.73 -6.68
N ALA A 404 -12.50 -28.97 -5.60
CA ALA A 404 -13.22 -27.71 -5.39
C ALA A 404 -12.97 -26.70 -6.54
N GLN A 405 -11.78 -26.72 -7.15
CA GLN A 405 -11.40 -25.83 -8.25
C GLN A 405 -12.25 -25.97 -9.52
N ASP A 406 -12.98 -27.08 -9.72
CA ASP A 406 -13.96 -27.25 -10.80
C ASP A 406 -15.27 -26.46 -10.57
N GLY A 407 -15.52 -26.02 -9.33
CA GLY A 407 -16.75 -25.39 -8.88
C GLY A 407 -16.63 -23.90 -8.55
N GLY A 408 -17.73 -23.32 -8.05
CA GLY A 408 -17.68 -21.97 -7.45
C GLY A 408 -16.96 -21.98 -6.09
N PRO A 409 -16.54 -20.81 -5.58
CA PRO A 409 -15.93 -20.69 -4.25
C PRO A 409 -16.81 -21.32 -3.16
N GLY A 410 -16.19 -22.04 -2.22
CA GLY A 410 -16.89 -22.86 -1.24
C GLY A 410 -15.99 -23.87 -0.56
N VAL A 411 -16.60 -24.66 0.32
CA VAL A 411 -15.95 -25.74 1.07
C VAL A 411 -16.30 -27.07 0.40
N SER A 412 -15.32 -27.96 0.22
CA SER A 412 -15.51 -29.32 -0.27
C SER A 412 -14.90 -30.31 0.71
N ALA A 413 -15.65 -31.34 1.09
CA ALA A 413 -15.21 -32.32 2.08
C ALA A 413 -14.72 -33.62 1.41
N PHE A 414 -13.64 -34.20 1.92
CA PHE A 414 -13.12 -35.47 1.43
C PHE A 414 -14.17 -36.61 1.56
N SER A 415 -15.06 -36.54 2.54
CA SER A 415 -16.15 -37.50 2.70
C SER A 415 -17.15 -37.49 1.53
N GLU A 416 -17.25 -36.40 0.77
CA GLU A 416 -18.08 -36.31 -0.44
C GLU A 416 -17.39 -37.03 -1.60
N LEU A 417 -16.09 -36.77 -1.81
CA LEU A 417 -15.25 -37.52 -2.76
C LEU A 417 -15.26 -39.04 -2.49
N ALA A 418 -15.20 -39.43 -1.22
CA ALA A 418 -15.24 -40.83 -0.82
C ALA A 418 -16.58 -41.53 -1.18
N GLN A 419 -17.68 -40.76 -1.27
CA GLN A 419 -18.99 -41.25 -1.68
C GLN A 419 -19.15 -41.35 -3.21
N GLU A 420 -18.48 -40.47 -3.99
CA GLU A 420 -18.43 -40.58 -5.46
C GLU A 420 -17.65 -41.83 -5.92
N GLY A 421 -16.67 -42.27 -5.13
CA GLY A 421 -15.94 -43.52 -5.31
C GLY A 421 -14.72 -43.45 -6.24
N VAL A 422 -13.89 -44.49 -6.18
CA VAL A 422 -12.53 -44.49 -6.78
C VAL A 422 -12.52 -44.22 -8.29
N LEU A 423 -13.53 -44.68 -9.03
CA LEU A 423 -13.61 -44.47 -10.47
C LEU A 423 -13.92 -43.00 -10.84
N ALA A 424 -14.79 -42.33 -10.07
CA ALA A 424 -15.11 -40.92 -10.26
C ALA A 424 -13.89 -40.02 -9.97
N TYR A 425 -13.18 -40.30 -8.87
CA TYR A 425 -11.93 -39.63 -8.52
C TYR A 425 -10.84 -39.79 -9.61
N LEU A 426 -10.76 -40.97 -10.24
CA LEU A 426 -9.81 -41.20 -11.34
C LEU A 426 -10.16 -40.35 -12.57
N SER A 427 -11.44 -40.26 -12.99
CA SER A 427 -11.85 -39.42 -14.13
C SER A 427 -11.49 -37.93 -13.98
N THR A 428 -11.43 -37.42 -12.75
CA THR A 428 -11.07 -36.02 -12.44
C THR A 428 -9.58 -35.82 -12.14
N THR A 429 -8.78 -36.88 -12.09
CA THR A 429 -7.32 -36.78 -11.88
C THR A 429 -6.61 -36.36 -13.18
N ASP A 430 -5.45 -35.69 -13.09
CA ASP A 430 -4.60 -35.34 -14.24
C ASP A 430 -3.87 -36.56 -14.87
N ALA A 431 -4.61 -37.64 -15.10
CA ALA A 431 -4.17 -38.88 -15.73
C ALA A 431 -4.60 -38.96 -17.21
N ARG A 432 -5.13 -37.87 -17.79
CA ARG A 432 -5.64 -37.78 -19.17
C ARG A 432 -4.65 -38.29 -20.21
N GLU A 433 -3.40 -37.85 -20.14
CA GLU A 433 -2.36 -38.29 -21.07
C GLU A 433 -1.96 -39.76 -20.88
N ILE A 434 -2.04 -40.30 -19.66
CA ILE A 434 -1.81 -41.73 -19.38
C ILE A 434 -2.95 -42.57 -19.97
N GLY A 435 -4.21 -42.12 -19.84
CA GLY A 435 -5.36 -42.76 -20.48
C GLY A 435 -5.27 -42.74 -22.01
N ARG A 436 -4.97 -41.57 -22.59
CA ARG A 436 -4.77 -41.40 -24.04
C ARG A 436 -3.65 -42.28 -24.57
N ALA A 437 -2.47 -42.24 -23.96
CA ALA A 437 -1.34 -43.09 -24.34
C ALA A 437 -1.66 -44.59 -24.23
N THR A 438 -2.41 -45.00 -23.21
CA THR A 438 -2.89 -46.37 -23.03
C THR A 438 -3.83 -46.81 -24.17
N LEU A 439 -4.72 -45.93 -24.61
CA LEU A 439 -5.72 -46.23 -25.65
C LEU A 439 -5.22 -45.96 -27.08
N GLN A 440 -4.07 -45.29 -27.24
CA GLN A 440 -3.52 -44.88 -28.53
C GLN A 440 -3.31 -46.03 -29.54
N PRO A 441 -2.90 -47.26 -29.15
CA PRO A 441 -2.80 -48.38 -30.10
C PRO A 441 -4.12 -48.75 -30.77
N LEU A 442 -5.26 -48.52 -30.10
CA LEU A 442 -6.59 -48.75 -30.66
C LEU A 442 -7.01 -47.59 -31.56
N ARG A 443 -6.81 -46.34 -31.11
CA ARG A 443 -7.12 -45.13 -31.91
C ARG A 443 -6.37 -45.13 -33.25
N ALA A 444 -5.07 -45.45 -33.23
CA ALA A 444 -4.26 -45.54 -34.44
C ALA A 444 -4.67 -46.70 -35.37
N HIS A 445 -5.19 -47.80 -34.81
CA HIS A 445 -5.74 -48.90 -35.62
C HIS A 445 -7.07 -48.52 -36.27
N ASP A 446 -7.98 -47.90 -35.52
CA ASP A 446 -9.28 -47.44 -36.01
C ASP A 446 -9.13 -46.40 -37.13
N GLU A 447 -8.20 -45.45 -36.98
CA GLU A 447 -7.85 -44.47 -38.01
C GLU A 447 -7.25 -45.12 -39.27
N ALA A 448 -6.31 -46.07 -39.12
CA ALA A 448 -5.64 -46.69 -40.26
C ALA A 448 -6.50 -47.73 -41.01
N ALA A 449 -7.43 -48.39 -40.32
CA ALA A 449 -8.26 -49.47 -40.87
C ALA A 449 -9.71 -49.07 -41.15
N GLY A 450 -10.14 -47.88 -40.73
CA GLY A 450 -11.55 -47.46 -40.79
C GLY A 450 -12.46 -48.32 -39.92
N SER A 451 -11.96 -48.72 -38.73
CA SER A 451 -12.65 -49.62 -37.80
C SER A 451 -13.12 -48.90 -36.53
N GLU A 452 -13.92 -49.60 -35.73
CA GLU A 452 -14.53 -49.10 -34.49
C GLU A 452 -14.19 -50.03 -33.31
N LEU A 453 -12.90 -50.36 -33.18
CA LEU A 453 -12.37 -51.28 -32.19
C LEU A 453 -12.46 -50.69 -30.78
N LEU A 454 -12.16 -49.39 -30.62
CA LEU A 454 -12.28 -48.69 -29.34
C LEU A 454 -13.75 -48.61 -28.87
N HIS A 455 -14.67 -48.32 -29.79
CA HIS A 455 -16.12 -48.33 -29.50
C HIS A 455 -16.61 -49.75 -29.15
N THR A 456 -16.19 -50.77 -29.92
CA THR A 456 -16.51 -52.18 -29.62
C THR A 456 -16.02 -52.60 -28.23
N LEU A 457 -14.81 -52.18 -27.86
CA LEU A 457 -14.22 -52.46 -26.55
C LEU A 457 -14.99 -51.77 -25.42
N ARG A 458 -15.40 -50.51 -25.62
CA ARG A 458 -16.21 -49.76 -24.65
C ARG A 458 -17.55 -50.44 -24.40
N VAL A 459 -18.34 -50.72 -25.46
CA VAL A 459 -19.64 -51.38 -25.34
C VAL A 459 -19.51 -52.76 -24.68
N TRP A 460 -18.42 -53.48 -24.95
CA TRP A 460 -18.17 -54.77 -24.31
C TRP A 460 -17.84 -54.65 -22.82
N LEU A 461 -17.12 -53.60 -22.39
CA LEU A 461 -16.88 -53.34 -20.97
C LEU A 461 -18.15 -52.88 -20.24
N GLU A 462 -18.95 -52.00 -20.86
CA GLU A 462 -20.27 -51.57 -20.36
C GLU A 462 -21.22 -52.75 -20.14
N GLN A 463 -21.22 -53.72 -21.06
CA GLN A 463 -21.97 -54.99 -20.93
C GLN A 463 -21.25 -56.04 -20.06
N ASN A 464 -20.39 -55.62 -19.12
CA ASN A 464 -19.71 -56.46 -18.15
C ASN A 464 -18.88 -57.63 -18.77
N GLY A 465 -18.44 -57.47 -20.02
CA GLY A 465 -17.72 -58.49 -20.78
C GLY A 465 -18.62 -59.50 -21.51
N GLN A 466 -19.93 -59.30 -21.58
CA GLN A 466 -20.86 -60.24 -22.22
C GLN A 466 -20.90 -60.07 -23.74
N PHE A 467 -20.34 -61.04 -24.47
CA PHE A 467 -20.25 -61.00 -25.94
C PHE A 467 -21.62 -60.95 -26.64
N ASP A 468 -22.63 -61.69 -26.16
CA ASP A 468 -23.95 -61.74 -26.79
C ASP A 468 -24.74 -60.44 -26.63
N ALA A 469 -24.71 -59.82 -25.43
CA ALA A 469 -25.32 -58.52 -25.18
C ALA A 469 -24.65 -57.41 -26.01
N SER A 470 -23.31 -57.40 -26.02
CA SER A 470 -22.51 -56.45 -26.82
C SER A 470 -22.79 -56.58 -28.33
N ALA A 471 -22.95 -57.81 -28.82
CA ALA A 471 -23.24 -58.10 -30.21
C ALA A 471 -24.63 -57.57 -30.64
N GLY A 472 -25.62 -57.67 -29.75
CA GLY A 472 -26.94 -57.08 -29.95
C GLY A 472 -26.91 -55.56 -30.09
N LEU A 473 -26.18 -54.87 -29.20
CA LEU A 473 -26.03 -53.40 -29.24
C LEU A 473 -25.25 -52.91 -30.48
N LEU A 474 -24.20 -53.63 -30.87
CA LEU A 474 -23.34 -53.28 -32.02
C LEU A 474 -23.90 -53.75 -33.38
N GLY A 475 -25.04 -54.44 -33.43
CA GLY A 475 -25.63 -54.94 -34.67
C GLY A 475 -24.80 -55.99 -35.42
N VAL A 476 -23.93 -56.72 -34.71
CA VAL A 476 -23.01 -57.72 -35.29
C VAL A 476 -23.16 -59.10 -34.66
N HIS A 477 -22.49 -60.12 -35.18
CA HIS A 477 -22.50 -61.45 -34.57
C HIS A 477 -21.53 -61.55 -33.37
N ARG A 478 -21.88 -62.34 -32.34
CA ARG A 478 -21.02 -62.63 -31.16
C ARG A 478 -19.56 -63.00 -31.49
N HIS A 479 -19.35 -63.74 -32.59
CA HIS A 479 -18.00 -64.12 -33.04
C HIS A 479 -17.20 -62.93 -33.57
N THR A 480 -17.85 -61.93 -34.16
CA THR A 480 -17.23 -60.68 -34.61
C THR A 480 -16.78 -59.84 -33.41
N VAL A 481 -17.63 -59.70 -32.38
CA VAL A 481 -17.24 -59.02 -31.13
C VAL A 481 -16.05 -59.73 -30.48
N ARG A 482 -16.10 -61.07 -30.34
CA ARG A 482 -15.00 -61.85 -29.76
C ARG A 482 -13.69 -61.72 -30.56
N ALA A 483 -13.77 -61.66 -31.89
CA ALA A 483 -12.60 -61.43 -32.74
C ALA A 483 -12.03 -60.01 -32.58
N ARG A 484 -12.90 -58.99 -32.48
CA ARG A 484 -12.51 -57.59 -32.19
C ARG A 484 -11.86 -57.47 -30.81
N ILE A 485 -12.47 -57.98 -29.73
CA ILE A 485 -11.86 -57.94 -28.39
C ILE A 485 -10.51 -58.67 -28.35
N GLY A 486 -10.37 -59.83 -29.02
CA GLY A 486 -9.08 -60.53 -29.16
C GLY A 486 -8.05 -59.81 -30.06
N LEU A 487 -8.46 -58.82 -30.86
CA LEU A 487 -7.54 -57.89 -31.53
C LEU A 487 -7.13 -56.75 -30.60
N ALA A 488 -8.09 -56.17 -29.87
CA ALA A 488 -7.84 -55.10 -28.90
C ALA A 488 -6.86 -55.54 -27.79
N GLU A 489 -7.05 -56.74 -27.23
CA GLU A 489 -6.14 -57.39 -26.26
C GLU A 489 -4.69 -57.44 -26.76
N ARG A 490 -4.49 -57.82 -28.04
CA ARG A 490 -3.16 -57.89 -28.66
C ARG A 490 -2.54 -56.53 -28.94
N LEU A 491 -3.33 -55.53 -29.32
CA LEU A 491 -2.86 -54.16 -29.57
C LEU A 491 -2.53 -53.40 -28.27
N LEU A 492 -3.29 -53.65 -27.21
CA LEU A 492 -3.06 -53.08 -25.88
C LEU A 492 -1.97 -53.82 -25.07
N GLY A 493 -1.64 -55.07 -25.45
CA GLY A 493 -0.70 -55.90 -24.69
C GLY A 493 -1.22 -56.30 -23.30
N ARG A 494 -2.54 -56.35 -23.08
CA ARG A 494 -3.18 -56.62 -21.78
C ARG A 494 -4.28 -57.67 -21.90
N ASP A 495 -4.22 -58.68 -21.03
CA ASP A 495 -5.22 -59.76 -20.92
C ASP A 495 -6.58 -59.24 -20.40
N LEU A 496 -7.54 -59.13 -21.31
CA LEU A 496 -8.90 -58.67 -21.05
C LEU A 496 -9.82 -59.77 -20.50
N SER A 497 -9.36 -61.03 -20.47
CA SER A 497 -10.10 -62.11 -19.79
C SER A 497 -10.09 -61.92 -18.26
N THR A 498 -9.05 -61.26 -17.73
CA THR A 498 -8.93 -60.94 -16.30
C THR A 498 -9.77 -59.73 -15.88
N PHE A 499 -10.25 -59.71 -14.62
CA PHE A 499 -10.88 -58.52 -14.04
C PHE A 499 -9.91 -57.33 -14.02
N ARG A 500 -8.64 -57.56 -13.67
CA ARG A 500 -7.62 -56.51 -13.61
C ARG A 500 -7.42 -55.83 -14.97
N GLY A 501 -7.25 -56.59 -16.05
CA GLY A 501 -7.06 -56.01 -17.39
C GLY A 501 -8.28 -55.22 -17.86
N ARG A 502 -9.51 -55.68 -17.58
CA ARG A 502 -10.72 -54.91 -17.84
C ARG A 502 -10.80 -53.63 -17.02
N ALA A 503 -10.52 -53.69 -15.72
CA ALA A 503 -10.55 -52.52 -14.83
C ALA A 503 -9.50 -51.46 -15.21
N GLU A 504 -8.30 -51.89 -15.61
CA GLU A 504 -7.21 -50.99 -16.03
C GLU A 504 -7.51 -50.26 -17.35
N ILE A 505 -8.23 -50.92 -18.28
CA ILE A 505 -8.72 -50.29 -19.51
C ILE A 505 -9.97 -49.44 -19.28
N TRP A 506 -10.87 -49.86 -18.39
CA TRP A 506 -12.02 -49.06 -17.99
C TRP A 506 -11.60 -47.74 -17.33
N ALA A 507 -10.63 -47.79 -16.42
CA ALA A 507 -10.01 -46.59 -15.86
C ALA A 507 -9.35 -45.71 -16.95
N ALA A 508 -8.66 -46.32 -17.92
CA ALA A 508 -8.06 -45.56 -19.03
C ALA A 508 -9.11 -44.84 -19.91
N LEU A 509 -10.29 -45.43 -20.13
CA LEU A 509 -11.42 -44.79 -20.82
C LEU A 509 -11.97 -43.62 -20.01
N LEU A 510 -12.21 -43.80 -18.71
CA LEU A 510 -12.70 -42.74 -17.83
C LEU A 510 -11.75 -41.53 -17.80
N VAL A 511 -10.46 -41.75 -17.52
CA VAL A 511 -9.50 -40.64 -17.39
C VAL A 511 -9.19 -39.96 -18.72
N ALA A 512 -9.38 -40.61 -19.87
CA ALA A 512 -9.13 -40.01 -21.18
C ALA A 512 -10.16 -38.93 -21.58
N GLY A 513 -11.26 -38.77 -20.82
CA GLY A 513 -12.43 -37.99 -21.22
C GLY A 513 -13.32 -38.71 -22.22
N ASP A 514 -13.17 -40.03 -22.34
CA ASP A 514 -13.94 -40.92 -23.22
C ASP A 514 -15.20 -41.44 -22.48
N GLU A 515 -15.91 -40.54 -21.80
CA GLU A 515 -17.09 -40.87 -20.97
C GLU A 515 -18.23 -41.50 -21.78
N PRO A 516 -19.08 -42.34 -21.14
CA PRO A 516 -20.31 -42.82 -21.73
C PRO A 516 -21.36 -41.68 -21.84
N PRO A 517 -22.29 -41.73 -22.80
CA PRO A 517 -23.55 -40.99 -22.66
C PRO A 517 -24.31 -41.50 -21.42
N ALA A 518 -24.90 -40.58 -20.66
CA ALA A 518 -25.62 -40.85 -19.41
C ALA A 518 -26.91 -41.66 -19.59
#